data_AF-B2JL50-F1
#
_entry.id   AF-B2JL50-F1
#
_cell.length_a   1.000
_cell.length_b   1.000
_cell.length_c   1.000
_cell.angle_alpha   90.00
_cell.angle_beta   90.00
_cell.angle_gamma   90.00
#
_symmetry.space_group_name_H-M   'P 1'
#
loop_
_entity.id
_entity.type
_entity.pdbx_description
1 polymer ?
#
loop_
_entity_poly.entity_id
_entity_poly.type
_entity_poly.pdbx_seq_one_letter_code
_entity_poly.pdbx_strand_id
1 'polypeptide(L)'
;MQINFPKEVPEYSGRELTLAFPAMVDGERVECMITAEALEDHFGAASPRIEDMLGAFSTHRERIEAATRRLLSETGAQCVVLRSGYVRFYEANWRA
;
A
#
# COMPACT_ATOMS: atom_id res chain seq x y z
N MET A 1 -8.36 -8.52 14.60
CA MET A 1 -8.43 -8.50 13.13
C MET A 1 -7.22 -9.21 12.57
N GLN A 2 -7.41 -10.36 11.94
CA GLN A 2 -6.36 -11.12 11.29
C GLN A 2 -6.16 -10.57 9.87
N ILE A 3 -4.99 -9.99 9.59
CA ILE A 3 -4.67 -9.43 8.27
C ILE A 3 -3.49 -10.17 7.63
N ASN A 4 -3.74 -10.75 6.47
CA ASN A 4 -2.74 -11.41 5.63
C ASN A 4 -2.70 -10.77 4.24
N PHE A 5 -1.54 -10.75 3.60
CA PHE A 5 -1.38 -10.22 2.25
C PHE A 5 -0.97 -11.36 1.32
N PRO A 6 -1.83 -11.78 0.38
CA PRO A 6 -1.43 -12.76 -0.62
C PRO A 6 -0.39 -12.14 -1.55
N LYS A 7 0.63 -12.93 -1.93
CA LYS A 7 1.77 -12.49 -2.77
C LYS A 7 1.40 -12.36 -4.25
N GLU A 8 0.26 -11.74 -4.52
CA GLU A 8 -0.22 -11.43 -5.87
C GLU A 8 0.51 -10.19 -6.40
N VAL A 9 0.61 -10.11 -7.73
CA VAL A 9 1.17 -8.94 -8.43
C VAL A 9 0.14 -7.82 -8.37
N PRO A 10 0.51 -6.59 -7.95
CA PRO A 10 -0.41 -5.47 -7.94
C PRO A 10 -0.87 -5.10 -9.36
N GLU A 11 -2.12 -4.66 -9.49
CA GLU A 11 -2.67 -4.13 -10.73
C GLU A 11 -2.36 -2.63 -10.85
N TYR A 12 -1.81 -2.21 -11.98
CA TYR A 12 -1.49 -0.81 -12.24
C TYR A 12 -2.62 -0.08 -12.96
N SER A 13 -3.09 1.02 -12.35
CA SER A 13 -4.01 1.96 -12.97
C SER A 13 -3.28 3.24 -13.35
N GLY A 14 -2.93 3.39 -14.64
CA GLY A 14 -2.31 4.62 -15.15
C GLY A 14 -3.25 5.84 -15.17
N ARG A 15 -4.58 5.62 -15.10
CA ARG A 15 -5.58 6.69 -15.00
C ARG A 15 -5.64 7.28 -13.60
N GLU A 16 -5.61 6.42 -12.58
CA GLU A 16 -5.69 6.85 -11.18
C GLU A 16 -4.32 7.02 -10.53
N LEU A 17 -3.25 6.60 -11.22
CA LEU A 17 -1.87 6.58 -10.72
C LEU A 17 -1.78 5.79 -9.40
N THR A 18 -2.32 4.57 -9.42
CA THR A 18 -2.35 3.66 -8.27
C THR A 18 -1.89 2.26 -8.63
N LEU A 19 -1.40 1.54 -7.62
CA LEU A 19 -1.31 0.08 -7.63
C LEU A 19 -2.38 -0.49 -6.70
N ALA A 20 -3.23 -1.37 -7.23
CA ALA A 20 -4.20 -2.14 -6.44
C ALA A 20 -3.60 -3.50 -6.05
N PHE A 21 -3.71 -3.87 -4.79
CA PHE A 21 -3.23 -5.14 -4.26
C PHE A 21 -4.19 -5.70 -3.20
N PRO A 22 -4.35 -7.02 -3.13
CA PRO A 22 -5.27 -7.64 -2.19
C PRO A 22 -4.71 -7.70 -0.76
N ALA A 23 -5.61 -7.58 0.21
CA ALA A 23 -5.43 -8.00 1.59
C ALA A 23 -6.56 -8.98 1.97
N MET A 24 -6.28 -9.92 2.86
CA MET A 24 -7.25 -10.79 3.49
C MET A 24 -7.47 -10.32 4.92
N VAL A 25 -8.69 -9.92 5.25
CA VAL A 25 -9.08 -9.42 6.58
C VAL A 25 -10.13 -10.37 7.15
N ASP A 26 -9.78 -11.11 8.20
CA ASP A 26 -10.66 -12.11 8.82
C ASP A 26 -11.29 -13.10 7.81
N GLY A 27 -10.54 -13.41 6.74
CA GLY A 27 -10.96 -14.32 5.67
C GLY A 27 -11.66 -13.64 4.48
N GLU A 28 -11.98 -12.36 4.56
CA GLU A 28 -12.58 -11.57 3.47
C GLU A 28 -11.51 -10.86 2.65
N ARG A 29 -11.65 -10.84 1.32
CA ARG A 29 -10.73 -10.17 0.41
C ARG A 29 -11.08 -8.69 0.31
N VAL A 30 -10.15 -7.83 0.72
CA VAL A 30 -10.24 -6.37 0.65
C VAL A 30 -9.23 -5.86 -0.36
N GLU A 31 -9.70 -5.07 -1.32
CA GLU A 31 -8.82 -4.39 -2.27
C GLU A 31 -8.21 -3.14 -1.63
N CYS A 32 -6.88 -3.09 -1.60
CA CYS A 32 -6.12 -1.95 -1.12
C CYS A 32 -5.44 -1.28 -2.30
N MET A 33 -5.30 0.05 -2.25
CA MET A 33 -4.55 0.79 -3.26
C MET A 33 -3.39 1.55 -2.62
N ILE A 34 -2.32 1.77 -3.36
CA ILE A 34 -1.25 2.73 -3.02
C ILE A 34 -1.03 3.70 -4.18
N THR A 35 -0.90 4.99 -3.90
CA THR A 35 -0.71 6.01 -4.94
C THR A 35 0.74 6.09 -5.43
N ALA A 36 0.91 6.55 -6.67
CA ALA A 36 2.24 6.85 -7.24
C ALA A 36 3.02 7.81 -6.34
N GLU A 37 2.39 8.90 -5.89
CA GLU A 37 3.01 9.85 -4.94
C GLU A 37 3.56 9.16 -3.67
N ALA A 38 2.83 8.18 -3.12
CA ALA A 38 3.31 7.45 -1.95
C ALA A 38 4.53 6.57 -2.27
N LEU A 39 4.51 5.91 -3.44
CA LEU A 39 5.62 5.10 -3.93
C LEU A 39 6.86 5.94 -4.22
N GLU A 40 6.69 7.12 -4.81
CA GLU A 40 7.78 8.05 -5.13
C GLU A 40 8.38 8.65 -3.85
N ASP A 41 7.54 9.18 -2.96
CA ASP A 41 8.01 9.89 -1.76
C ASP A 41 8.66 8.97 -0.71
N HIS A 42 8.19 7.72 -0.58
CA HIS A 42 8.54 6.85 0.55
C HIS A 42 9.21 5.53 0.18
N PHE A 43 8.97 5.05 -1.04
CA PHE A 43 9.36 3.71 -1.47
C PHE A 43 10.27 3.74 -2.71
N GLY A 44 10.75 4.93 -3.11
CA GLY A 44 11.80 5.08 -4.11
C GLY A 44 11.39 4.76 -5.54
N ALA A 45 10.09 4.83 -5.90
CA ALA A 45 9.71 4.82 -7.30
C ALA A 45 10.33 6.05 -8.00
N ALA A 46 11.02 5.83 -9.11
CA ALA A 46 11.66 6.93 -9.85
C ALA A 46 10.66 7.75 -10.67
N SER A 47 9.49 7.18 -10.97
CA SER A 47 8.44 7.82 -11.74
C SER A 47 7.10 7.10 -11.54
N PRO A 48 5.96 7.67 -11.98
CA PRO A 48 4.66 7.00 -11.96
C PRO A 48 4.49 5.94 -13.06
N ARG A 49 5.58 5.51 -13.73
CA ARG A 49 5.52 4.45 -14.74
C ARG A 49 5.35 3.09 -14.06
N ILE A 50 4.64 2.19 -14.74
CA ILE A 50 4.33 0.85 -14.23
C ILE A 50 5.57 0.09 -13.74
N GLU A 51 6.68 0.15 -14.47
CA GLU A 51 7.92 -0.57 -14.11
C GLU A 51 8.52 -0.05 -12.80
N ASP A 52 8.60 1.27 -12.65
CA ASP A 52 9.13 1.93 -11.45
C ASP A 52 8.22 1.68 -10.24
N MET A 53 6.90 1.78 -10.43
CA MET A 53 5.92 1.55 -9.36
C MET A 53 5.90 0.10 -8.90
N LEU A 54 5.87 -0.87 -9.82
CA LEU A 54 5.91 -2.30 -9.48
C LEU A 54 7.26 -2.67 -8.84
N GLY A 55 8.36 -2.11 -9.33
CA GLY A 55 9.69 -2.30 -8.76
C GLY A 55 9.79 -1.79 -7.32
N ALA A 56 9.32 -0.57 -7.06
CA ALA A 56 9.26 0.02 -5.73
C ALA A 56 8.36 -0.80 -4.79
N PHE A 57 7.17 -1.18 -5.25
CA PHE A 57 6.25 -2.01 -4.48
C PHE A 57 6.86 -3.35 -4.10
N SER A 58 7.47 -4.06 -5.06
CA SER A 58 8.09 -5.36 -4.80
C SER A 58 9.26 -5.25 -3.82
N THR A 59 10.10 -4.21 -3.98
CA THR A 59 11.29 -4.00 -3.14
C THR A 59 10.91 -3.66 -1.70
N HIS A 60 9.81 -2.93 -1.50
CA HIS A 60 9.38 -2.46 -0.18
C HIS A 60 8.07 -3.09 0.32
N ARG A 61 7.72 -4.26 -0.22
CA ARG A 61 6.44 -4.92 0.02
C ARG A 61 6.12 -5.06 1.52
N GLU A 62 7.08 -5.51 2.32
CA GLU A 62 6.88 -5.70 3.76
C GLU A 62 6.54 -4.39 4.49
N ARG A 63 7.17 -3.26 4.12
CA ARG A 63 6.88 -1.94 4.70
C ARG A 63 5.52 -1.42 4.27
N ILE A 64 5.18 -1.59 3.00
CA ILE A 64 3.86 -1.22 2.46
C ILE A 64 2.76 -2.01 3.18
N GLU A 65 2.91 -3.34 3.26
CA GLU A 65 1.97 -4.22 3.96
C GLU A 65 1.83 -3.88 5.45
N ALA A 66 2.92 -3.48 6.12
CA ALA A 66 2.86 -3.02 7.51
C ALA A 66 2.05 -1.73 7.67
N ALA A 67 2.28 -0.73 6.81
CA ALA A 67 1.52 0.51 6.79
C ALA A 67 0.03 0.25 6.47
N THR A 68 -0.25 -0.59 5.46
CA THR A 68 -1.62 -0.97 5.09
C THR A 68 -2.31 -1.76 6.20
N ARG A 69 -1.63 -2.65 6.90
CA ARG A 69 -2.19 -3.38 8.06
C ARG A 69 -2.63 -2.42 9.16
N ARG A 70 -1.82 -1.39 9.44
CA ARG A 70 -2.16 -0.36 10.40
C ARG A 70 -3.40 0.43 9.94
N LEU A 71 -3.41 0.87 8.68
CA LEU A 71 -4.52 1.61 8.10
C LEU A 71 -5.83 0.82 8.15
N LEU A 72 -5.81 -0.44 7.71
CA LEU A 72 -6.97 -1.33 7.78
C LEU A 72 -7.49 -1.48 9.22
N SER A 73 -6.59 -1.60 10.20
CA SER A 73 -6.97 -1.73 11.61
C SER A 73 -7.63 -0.47 12.15
N GLU A 74 -7.22 0.71 11.67
CA GLU A 74 -7.78 2.01 12.05
C GLU A 74 -9.11 2.31 11.35
N THR A 75 -9.29 1.83 10.11
CA THR A 75 -10.52 2.05 9.32
C THR A 75 -11.55 0.94 9.45
N GLY A 76 -11.24 -0.16 10.16
CA GLY A 76 -12.12 -1.32 10.23
C GLY A 76 -12.29 -2.01 8.87
N ALA A 77 -11.18 -2.17 8.13
CA ALA A 77 -11.10 -2.86 6.84
C ALA A 77 -11.89 -2.22 5.67
N GLN A 78 -12.31 -0.96 5.80
CA GLN A 78 -12.99 -0.23 4.72
C GLN A 78 -12.02 0.20 3.62
N CYS A 79 -12.44 0.14 2.36
CA CYS A 79 -11.71 0.55 1.13
C CYS A 79 -10.57 1.55 1.41
N VAL A 80 -9.32 1.06 1.40
CA VAL A 80 -8.15 1.84 1.81
C VAL A 80 -7.32 2.25 0.61
N VAL A 81 -7.07 3.56 0.49
CA VAL A 81 -6.03 4.10 -0.39
C VAL A 81 -4.88 4.60 0.49
N LEU A 82 -3.75 3.92 0.41
CA LEU A 82 -2.51 4.31 1.05
C LEU A 82 -1.90 5.50 0.29
N ARG A 83 -2.09 6.69 0.85
CA ARG A 83 -1.61 7.96 0.30
C ARG A 83 -0.33 8.40 1.02
N SER A 84 0.50 9.18 0.34
CA SER A 84 1.76 9.72 0.88
C SER A 84 1.60 10.36 2.27
N GLY A 85 0.55 11.17 2.46
CA GLY A 85 0.25 11.78 3.78
C GLY A 85 0.06 10.77 4.93
N TYR A 86 -0.59 9.63 4.67
CA TYR A 86 -0.72 8.59 5.69
C TYR A 86 0.61 7.88 5.95
N VAL A 87 1.38 7.60 4.89
CA VAL A 87 2.70 6.97 5.03
C VAL A 87 3.61 7.83 5.91
N ARG A 88 3.65 9.16 5.69
CA ARG A 88 4.35 10.12 6.58
C ARG A 88 3.93 9.98 8.04
N PHE A 89 2.62 9.95 8.30
CA PHE A 89 2.08 9.83 9.66
C PHE A 89 2.46 8.49 10.31
N TYR A 90 2.36 7.40 9.56
CA TYR A 90 2.73 6.07 10.03
C TYR A 90 4.22 6.01 10.39
N GLU A 91 5.10 6.51 9.53
CA GLU A 91 6.55 6.53 9.76
C GLU A 91 6.94 7.40 10.97
N ALA A 92 6.29 8.55 11.15
CA ALA A 92 6.53 9.43 12.30
C ALA A 92 6.12 8.78 13.64
N ASN A 93 5.07 7.96 13.64
CA ASN A 93 4.54 7.32 14.84
C ASN A 93 5.04 5.88 15.06
N TRP A 94 5.84 5.33 14.14
CA TRP A 94 6.42 3.99 14.25
C TRP A 94 7.49 3.86 15.37
N ARG A 95 7.98 4.99 15.91
CA ARG A 95 9.00 5.01 16.98
C ARG A 95 8.44 5.00 18.41
N ALA A 96 7.19 4.59 18.63
CA ALA A 96 6.60 4.47 19.96
C ALA A 96 6.56 3.00 20.45
#